data_AF-A0A7S1RXZ9-F1
#
_entry.id   AF-A0A7S1RXZ9-F1
#
_cell.length_a   1.000
_cell.length_b   1.000
_cell.length_c   1.000
_cell.angle_alpha   90.00
_cell.angle_beta   90.00
_cell.angle_gamma   90.00
#
_symmetry.space_group_name_H-M   'P 1'
#
loop_
_entity.id
_entity.type
_entity.pdbx_description
1 polymer ?
#
loop_
_entity_poly.entity_id
_entity_poly.type
_entity_poly.pdbx_seq_one_letter_code
_entity_poly.pdbx_strand_id
1 'polypeptide(L)'
;WKEAKARAEMPTGMNPSTEGIVSHLSCKVYHKRKLMHVEPGRLFFSEIPRGVDERIQRMLQPIFSHINRDDHSERAAFLHIVRAFTRRCGWEGSDDCDGWLRLYVSHFPCISCVAVSCQFVRFFPAIRLEMDFDNMWKTRFEPTDRFGAQRFHAEGGLAGRRKRIEEGFFEW
;
A
#
# COMPACT_ATOMS: atom_id res chain seq x y z
N TRP A 1 -23.36 28.51 -2.53
CA TRP A 1 -23.54 27.56 -3.65
C TRP A 1 -22.21 26.95 -4.13
N LYS A 2 -21.28 27.72 -4.72
CA LYS A 2 -19.97 27.18 -5.17
C LYS A 2 -19.13 26.55 -4.05
N GLU A 3 -19.06 27.19 -2.89
CA GLU A 3 -18.34 26.66 -1.72
C GLU A 3 -19.02 25.44 -1.08
N ALA A 4 -20.34 25.43 -1.03
CA ALA A 4 -21.11 24.29 -0.51
C ALA A 4 -20.98 23.06 -1.42
N LYS A 5 -20.95 23.27 -2.74
CA LYS A 5 -20.68 22.23 -3.73
C LYS A 5 -19.24 21.70 -3.60
N ALA A 6 -18.26 22.59 -3.45
CA ALA A 6 -16.86 22.21 -3.20
C ALA A 6 -16.68 21.44 -1.88
N ARG A 7 -17.42 21.80 -0.82
CA ARG A 7 -17.44 21.06 0.45
C ARG A 7 -18.12 19.70 0.36
N ALA A 8 -19.22 19.58 -0.40
CA ALA A 8 -19.93 18.32 -0.62
C ALA A 8 -19.17 17.36 -1.55
N GLU A 9 -18.34 17.89 -2.46
CA GLU A 9 -17.40 17.13 -3.30
C GLU A 9 -16.18 16.63 -2.51
N MET A 10 -15.89 17.21 -1.34
CA MET A 10 -14.87 16.71 -0.41
C MET A 10 -15.49 15.69 0.54
N PRO A 11 -15.04 14.42 0.54
CA PRO A 11 -15.56 13.41 1.45
C PRO A 11 -15.35 13.85 2.90
N THR A 12 -16.42 13.83 3.70
CA THR A 12 -16.38 14.04 5.16
C THR A 12 -15.75 12.86 5.91
N GLY A 13 -15.43 11.76 5.21
CA GLY A 13 -14.67 10.66 5.77
C GLY A 13 -13.18 11.03 5.88
N MET A 14 -12.58 10.75 7.04
CA MET A 14 -11.13 10.84 7.24
C MET A 14 -10.44 9.81 6.35
N ASN A 15 -10.26 10.12 5.06
CA ASN A 15 -9.32 9.39 4.24
C ASN A 15 -7.95 9.60 4.88
N PRO A 16 -7.24 8.55 5.31
CA PRO A 16 -5.86 8.71 5.72
C PRO A 16 -5.14 9.31 4.51
N SER A 17 -4.41 10.40 4.72
CA SER A 17 -3.44 10.84 3.74
C SER A 17 -2.48 9.69 3.46
N THR A 18 -1.82 9.68 2.29
CA THR A 18 -0.75 8.70 2.03
C THR A 18 0.29 8.69 3.17
N GLU A 19 0.54 9.86 3.78
CA GLU A 19 1.41 10.03 4.94
C GLU A 19 0.93 9.31 6.21
N GLY A 20 -0.38 9.05 6.33
CA GLY A 20 -0.99 8.31 7.45
C GLY A 20 -1.03 6.79 7.24
N ILE A 21 -0.62 6.28 6.07
CA ILE A 21 -0.52 4.85 5.81
C ILE A 21 0.85 4.35 6.26
N VAL A 22 0.85 3.27 7.05
CA VAL A 22 2.06 2.68 7.63
C VAL A 22 2.15 1.22 7.23
N SER A 23 3.37 0.78 6.89
CA SER A 23 3.68 -0.61 6.62
C SER A 23 4.57 -1.20 7.72
N HIS A 24 4.19 -2.34 8.27
CA HIS A 24 5.02 -3.13 9.16
C HIS A 24 5.61 -4.32 8.40
N LEU A 25 6.93 -4.46 8.38
CA LEU A 25 7.63 -5.57 7.72
C LEU A 25 8.43 -6.38 8.73
N SER A 26 8.31 -7.71 8.65
CA SER A 26 9.21 -8.64 9.32
C SER A 26 9.66 -9.72 8.34
N CYS A 27 10.86 -10.27 8.51
CA CYS A 27 11.34 -11.33 7.64
C CYS A 27 12.41 -12.21 8.29
N LYS A 28 12.55 -13.41 7.74
CA LYS A 28 13.67 -14.32 8.01
C LYS A 28 14.08 -14.97 6.69
N VAL A 29 15.28 -14.62 6.23
CA VAL A 29 15.76 -15.00 4.91
C VAL A 29 17.12 -15.67 5.02
N TYR A 30 17.27 -16.74 4.26
CA TYR A 30 18.50 -17.51 4.12
C TYR A 30 19.06 -17.33 2.72
N HIS A 31 20.37 -17.46 2.58
CA HIS A 31 21.05 -17.53 1.29
C HIS A 31 21.93 -18.77 1.30
N LYS A 32 21.71 -19.69 0.35
CA LYS A 32 22.42 -20.99 0.30
C LYS A 32 22.35 -21.74 1.63
N ARG A 33 21.14 -21.80 2.22
CA ARG A 33 20.83 -22.44 3.51
C ARG A 33 21.51 -21.82 4.74
N LYS A 34 22.21 -20.70 4.61
CA LYS A 34 22.79 -19.95 5.73
C LYS A 34 21.90 -18.75 6.05
N LEU A 35 21.63 -18.52 7.34
CA LEU A 35 20.84 -17.37 7.77
C LEU A 35 21.53 -16.08 7.29
N MET A 36 20.84 -15.32 6.45
CA MET A 36 21.37 -14.12 5.83
C MET A 36 20.84 -12.86 6.51
N HIS A 37 19.53 -12.82 6.78
CA HIS A 37 18.88 -11.64 7.32
C HIS A 37 17.68 -12.00 8.19
N VAL A 38 17.52 -11.25 9.27
CA VAL A 38 16.35 -11.26 10.14
C VAL A 38 15.97 -9.82 10.37
N GLU A 39 14.72 -9.48 10.08
CA GLU A 39 14.09 -8.22 10.49
C GLU A 39 12.92 -8.61 11.40
N PRO A 40 13.05 -8.45 12.74
CA PRO A 40 12.00 -8.86 13.68
C PRO A 40 10.70 -8.08 13.51
N GLY A 41 10.77 -6.87 12.96
CA GLY A 41 9.62 -5.99 12.75
C GLY A 41 10.07 -4.55 12.64
N ARG A 42 9.76 -3.90 11.52
CA ARG A 42 10.05 -2.48 11.29
C ARG A 42 8.86 -1.78 10.66
N LEU A 43 8.59 -0.56 11.13
CA LEU A 43 7.61 0.34 10.54
C LEU A 43 8.23 1.19 9.43
N PHE A 44 7.47 1.37 8.36
CA PHE A 44 7.78 2.19 7.21
C PHE A 44 6.63 3.17 6.98
N PHE A 45 6.99 4.41 6.65
CA PHE A 45 6.06 5.50 6.41
C PHE A 45 6.23 5.99 4.96
N SER A 46 5.46 7.00 4.58
CA SER A 46 5.60 7.63 3.27
C SER A 46 6.95 8.34 3.16
N GLU A 47 7.94 7.70 2.53
CA GLU A 47 9.27 8.25 2.28
C GLU A 47 10.00 7.50 1.17
N ILE A 48 10.91 8.19 0.48
CA ILE A 48 11.88 7.55 -0.40
C ILE A 48 13.19 7.37 0.39
N PRO A 49 13.61 6.13 0.70
CA PRO A 49 14.80 5.92 1.50
C PRO A 49 16.04 6.51 0.83
N ARG A 50 16.83 7.30 1.59
CA ARG A 50 18.03 7.96 1.06
C ARG A 50 19.15 6.95 0.81
N GLY A 51 19.94 7.20 -0.24
CA GLY A 51 21.11 6.39 -0.57
C GLY A 51 20.78 4.95 -1.00
N VAL A 52 19.59 4.76 -1.59
CA VAL A 52 19.25 3.51 -2.30
C VAL A 52 19.85 3.57 -3.70
N ASP A 53 20.59 2.52 -4.04
CA ASP A 53 21.23 2.34 -5.35
C ASP A 53 20.20 2.45 -6.49
N GLU A 54 20.56 3.16 -7.58
CA GLU A 54 19.68 3.35 -8.74
C GLU A 54 19.26 2.03 -9.40
N ARG A 55 20.09 0.98 -9.33
CA ARG A 55 19.73 -0.36 -9.81
C ARG A 55 18.58 -0.93 -8.99
N ILE A 56 18.57 -0.72 -7.67
CA ILE A 56 17.47 -1.14 -6.80
C ILE A 56 16.20 -0.35 -7.11
N GLN A 57 16.31 0.97 -7.32
CA GLN A 57 15.16 1.78 -7.72
C GLN A 57 14.55 1.31 -9.05
N ARG A 58 15.39 0.85 -9.98
CA ARG A 58 14.95 0.25 -11.26
C ARG A 58 14.41 -1.17 -11.14
N MET A 59 14.75 -1.91 -10.09
CA MET A 59 14.12 -3.20 -9.79
C MET A 59 12.68 -3.00 -9.29
N LEU A 60 12.46 -1.95 -8.50
CA LEU A 60 11.18 -1.65 -7.86
C LEU A 60 10.60 -0.34 -8.41
N GLN A 61 10.23 -0.39 -9.69
CA GLN A 61 9.70 0.75 -10.42
C GLN A 61 8.29 1.10 -9.91
N PRO A 62 8.06 2.36 -9.56
CA PRO A 62 6.72 2.82 -9.25
C PRO A 62 5.86 2.78 -10.52
N ILE A 63 4.59 2.41 -10.37
CA ILE A 63 3.61 2.56 -11.45
C ILE A 63 3.03 3.96 -11.39
N PHE A 64 3.35 4.76 -12.40
CA PHE A 64 2.75 6.07 -12.59
C PHE A 64 1.44 5.95 -13.36
N SER A 65 0.40 6.57 -12.80
CA SER A 65 -0.83 6.91 -13.51
C SER A 65 -1.06 8.42 -13.29
N HIS A 66 -2.08 8.81 -12.53
CA HIS A 66 -2.44 10.22 -12.34
C HIS A 66 -1.86 10.86 -11.08
N ILE A 67 -1.28 10.08 -10.16
CA ILE A 67 -0.74 10.58 -8.91
C ILE A 67 0.61 9.93 -8.67
N ASN A 68 1.60 10.70 -8.22
CA ASN A 68 2.90 10.17 -7.81
C ASN A 68 2.71 9.31 -6.55
N ARG A 69 3.26 8.10 -6.57
CA ARG A 69 3.11 7.06 -5.54
C ARG A 69 4.47 6.45 -5.16
N ASP A 70 5.55 7.15 -5.49
CA ASP A 70 6.93 6.68 -5.34
C ASP A 70 7.37 6.54 -3.90
N ASP A 71 6.72 7.29 -3.02
CA ASP A 71 7.01 7.40 -1.59
C ASP A 71 6.17 6.46 -0.73
N HIS A 72 5.30 5.64 -1.31
CA HIS A 72 4.44 4.72 -0.56
C HIS A 72 5.22 3.84 0.43
N SER A 73 4.66 3.69 1.63
CA SER A 73 5.27 2.93 2.73
C SER A 73 5.67 1.50 2.34
N GLU A 74 4.85 0.85 1.52
CA GLU A 74 5.07 -0.51 1.01
C GLU A 74 6.33 -0.55 0.12
N ARG A 75 6.48 0.43 -0.77
CA ARG A 75 7.64 0.55 -1.64
C ARG A 75 8.89 0.88 -0.83
N ALA A 76 8.79 1.77 0.14
CA ALA A 76 9.89 2.09 1.07
C ALA A 76 10.39 0.82 1.78
N ALA A 77 9.47 -0.03 2.25
CA ALA A 77 9.77 -1.30 2.89
C ALA A 77 10.53 -2.27 1.95
N PHE A 78 10.06 -2.41 0.70
CA PHE A 78 10.74 -3.27 -0.28
C PHE A 78 12.10 -2.71 -0.69
N LEU A 79 12.24 -1.40 -0.94
CA LEU A 79 13.55 -0.79 -1.26
C LEU A 79 14.57 -1.04 -0.14
N HIS A 80 14.13 -0.91 1.12
CA HIS A 80 14.97 -1.20 2.29
C HIS A 80 15.46 -2.64 2.30
N ILE A 81 14.55 -3.60 2.13
CA ILE A 81 14.89 -5.02 2.20
C ILE A 81 15.70 -5.49 0.99
N VAL A 82 15.37 -5.04 -0.23
CA VAL A 82 16.17 -5.37 -1.42
C VAL A 82 17.60 -4.84 -1.27
N ARG A 83 17.78 -3.63 -0.74
CA ARG A 83 19.12 -3.11 -0.40
C ARG A 83 19.84 -3.97 0.64
N ALA A 84 19.12 -4.45 1.65
CA ALA A 84 19.68 -5.33 2.66
C ALA A 84 20.11 -6.70 2.08
N PHE A 85 19.33 -7.25 1.15
CA PHE A 85 19.61 -8.54 0.52
C PHE A 85 20.76 -8.45 -0.47
N THR A 86 20.69 -7.52 -1.44
CA THR A 86 21.72 -7.37 -2.48
C THR A 86 23.10 -7.08 -1.91
N ARG A 87 23.19 -6.35 -0.79
CA ARG A 87 24.47 -6.13 -0.07
C ARG A 87 25.07 -7.40 0.56
N ARG A 88 24.27 -8.45 0.81
CA ARG A 88 24.69 -9.68 1.50
C ARG A 88 24.83 -10.87 0.56
N CYS A 89 23.90 -11.05 -0.37
CA CYS A 89 23.95 -12.14 -1.36
C CYS A 89 24.62 -11.73 -2.68
N GLY A 90 24.85 -10.44 -2.92
CA GLY A 90 25.25 -9.92 -4.22
C GLY A 90 24.07 -9.80 -5.19
N TRP A 91 24.32 -9.21 -6.37
CA TRP A 91 23.28 -8.98 -7.39
C TRP A 91 22.77 -10.26 -8.05
N GLU A 92 23.63 -11.27 -8.15
CA GLU A 92 23.33 -12.55 -8.80
C GLU A 92 22.90 -13.64 -7.78
N GLY A 93 22.84 -13.30 -6.50
CA GLY A 93 22.50 -14.24 -5.41
C GLY A 93 21.03 -14.22 -5.00
N SER A 94 20.17 -13.50 -5.72
CA SER A 94 18.76 -13.34 -5.33
C SER A 94 17.95 -14.63 -5.50
N ASP A 95 18.28 -15.45 -6.50
CA ASP A 95 17.60 -16.72 -6.76
C ASP A 95 17.91 -17.80 -5.71
N ASP A 96 19.06 -17.67 -5.03
CA ASP A 96 19.50 -18.53 -3.93
C ASP A 96 18.95 -18.07 -2.56
N CYS A 97 18.14 -17.00 -2.52
CA CYS A 97 17.51 -16.51 -1.31
C CYS A 97 16.16 -17.19 -1.06
N ASP A 98 15.99 -17.81 0.11
CA ASP A 98 14.74 -18.45 0.53
C ASP A 98 14.26 -17.95 1.89
N GLY A 99 13.02 -18.29 2.26
CA GLY A 99 12.45 -17.99 3.56
C GLY A 99 11.10 -17.29 3.45
N TRP A 100 10.85 -16.34 4.35
CA TRP A 100 9.59 -15.61 4.37
C TRP A 100 9.77 -14.11 4.64
N LEU A 101 8.87 -13.33 4.06
CA LEU A 101 8.70 -11.91 4.30
C LEU A 101 7.23 -11.64 4.57
N ARG A 102 6.93 -11.01 5.70
CA ARG A 102 5.59 -10.63 6.12
C ARG A 102 5.46 -9.12 6.07
N LEU A 103 4.51 -8.64 5.28
CA LEU A 103 4.15 -7.23 5.19
C LEU A 103 2.72 -7.06 5.70
N TYR A 104 2.54 -6.24 6.72
CA TYR A 104 1.23 -5.76 7.14
C TYR A 104 1.10 -4.29 6.75
N VAL A 105 0.01 -3.91 6.09
CA VAL A 105 -0.24 -2.52 5.71
C VAL A 105 -1.46 -2.00 6.48
N SER A 106 -1.38 -0.83 7.10
CA SER A 106 -2.49 -0.21 7.84
C SER A 106 -3.66 0.25 6.94
N HIS A 107 -3.64 -0.12 5.66
CA HIS A 107 -4.60 0.19 4.64
C HIS A 107 -4.48 -0.84 3.50
N PHE A 108 -5.53 -1.08 2.73
CA PHE A 108 -5.42 -1.93 1.55
C PHE A 108 -4.40 -1.37 0.54
N PRO A 109 -3.52 -2.21 -0.02
CA PRO A 109 -2.50 -1.76 -0.98
C PRO A 109 -3.18 -1.31 -2.27
N CYS A 110 -2.78 -0.14 -2.75
CA CYS A 110 -3.21 0.31 -4.08
C CYS A 110 -2.53 -0.52 -5.19
N ILE A 111 -3.03 -0.39 -6.44
CA ILE A 111 -2.52 -1.18 -7.58
C ILE A 111 -1.02 -1.00 -7.81
N SER A 112 -0.45 0.17 -7.55
CA SER A 112 1.00 0.40 -7.68
C SER A 112 1.79 -0.36 -6.61
N CYS A 113 1.30 -0.46 -5.37
CA CYS A 113 1.92 -1.26 -4.31
C CYS A 113 1.86 -2.77 -4.62
N VAL A 114 0.73 -3.24 -5.15
CA VAL A 114 0.60 -4.63 -5.62
C VAL A 114 1.62 -4.93 -6.72
N ALA A 115 1.79 -4.02 -7.68
CA ALA A 115 2.77 -4.21 -8.74
C ALA A 115 4.22 -4.23 -8.23
N VAL A 116 4.59 -3.34 -7.31
CA VAL A 116 5.93 -3.35 -6.68
C VAL A 116 6.15 -4.66 -5.91
N SER A 117 5.11 -5.20 -5.27
CA SER A 117 5.16 -6.51 -4.61
C SER A 117 5.41 -7.65 -5.60
N CYS A 118 4.73 -7.63 -6.75
CA CYS A 118 4.99 -8.60 -7.83
C CYS A 118 6.40 -8.46 -8.40
N GLN A 119 6.92 -7.24 -8.54
CA GLN A 119 8.31 -7.01 -8.96
C GLN A 119 9.29 -7.60 -7.95
N PHE A 120 9.06 -7.41 -6.64
CA PHE A 120 9.86 -8.04 -5.59
C PHE A 120 9.88 -9.58 -5.72
N VAL A 121 8.70 -10.20 -5.84
CA VAL A 121 8.58 -11.66 -6.00
C VAL A 121 9.30 -12.15 -7.26
N ARG A 122 9.30 -11.36 -8.35
CA ARG A 122 10.04 -11.69 -9.56
C ARG A 122 11.56 -11.79 -9.32
N PHE A 123 12.12 -10.92 -8.49
CA PHE A 123 13.56 -10.91 -8.20
C PHE A 123 13.96 -11.87 -7.07
N PHE A 124 13.03 -12.25 -6.19
CA PHE A 124 13.27 -13.17 -5.08
C PHE A 124 12.22 -14.30 -5.07
N PRO A 125 12.24 -15.18 -6.09
CA PRO A 125 11.13 -16.12 -6.35
C PRO A 125 10.95 -17.19 -5.27
N ALA A 126 12.00 -17.51 -4.51
CA ALA A 126 11.96 -18.50 -3.43
C ALA A 126 11.64 -17.89 -2.05
N ILE A 127 11.47 -16.57 -1.95
CA ILE A 127 11.00 -15.93 -0.72
C ILE A 127 9.47 -15.89 -0.74
N ARG A 128 8.84 -16.51 0.26
CA ARG A 128 7.39 -16.44 0.44
C ARG A 128 7.00 -15.06 0.96
N LEU A 129 6.33 -14.26 0.12
CA LEU A 129 5.70 -13.01 0.51
C LEU A 129 4.30 -13.29 1.09
N GLU A 130 4.13 -12.98 2.37
CA GLU A 130 2.84 -12.96 3.06
C GLU A 130 2.44 -11.48 3.24
N MET A 131 1.32 -11.08 2.64
CA MET A 131 0.80 -9.72 2.78
C MET A 131 -0.57 -9.76 3.43
N ASP A 132 -0.73 -8.98 4.49
CA ASP A 132 -1.99 -8.73 5.16
C ASP A 132 -2.22 -7.20 5.26
N PHE A 133 -3.45 -6.78 5.42
CA PHE A 133 -3.77 -5.36 5.48
C PHE A 133 -5.08 -5.08 6.20
N ASP A 134 -5.15 -3.91 6.82
CA ASP A 134 -6.42 -3.39 7.28
C ASP A 134 -7.32 -3.07 6.09
N ASN A 135 -8.50 -3.69 6.07
CA ASN A 135 -9.54 -3.35 5.11
C ASN A 135 -10.23 -2.05 5.53
N MET A 136 -9.50 -0.93 5.40
CA MET A 136 -9.98 0.40 5.76
C MET A 136 -10.88 0.98 4.66
N TRP A 137 -11.91 0.22 4.26
CA TRP A 137 -12.94 0.61 3.30
C TRP A 137 -13.89 1.70 3.81
N LYS A 138 -13.82 2.00 5.13
CA LYS A 138 -14.49 3.15 5.76
C LYS A 138 -14.05 4.52 5.23
N THR A 139 -13.21 4.53 4.22
CA THR A 139 -12.72 5.72 3.55
C THR A 139 -13.52 5.92 2.26
N ARG A 140 -14.09 7.12 2.17
CA ARG A 140 -14.79 7.68 1.00
C ARG A 140 -16.25 7.27 0.76
N PHE A 141 -16.68 6.02 0.91
CA PHE A 141 -17.99 5.60 0.37
C PHE A 141 -18.84 4.64 1.19
N GLU A 142 -18.30 3.99 2.22
CA GLU A 142 -19.08 3.05 3.01
C GLU A 142 -19.73 3.68 4.26
N PRO A 143 -20.97 3.31 4.56
CA PRO A 143 -21.63 3.73 5.78
C PRO A 143 -21.02 3.07 7.02
N THR A 144 -21.08 3.77 8.16
CA THR A 144 -20.41 3.39 9.41
C THR A 144 -20.89 2.09 10.03
N ASP A 145 -22.08 1.62 9.63
CA ASP A 145 -22.73 0.41 10.13
C ASP A 145 -23.51 -0.32 9.02
N ARG A 146 -23.99 -1.52 9.37
CA ARG A 146 -24.74 -2.39 8.46
C ARG A 146 -26.04 -1.75 7.94
N PHE A 147 -26.70 -0.95 8.76
CA PHE A 147 -27.96 -0.29 8.38
C PHE A 147 -27.70 0.79 7.33
N GLY A 148 -26.67 1.60 7.57
CA GLY A 148 -26.18 2.56 6.61
C GLY A 148 -25.82 1.87 5.29
N ALA A 149 -25.09 0.74 5.32
CA ALA A 149 -24.69 0.00 4.12
C ALA A 149 -25.90 -0.47 3.32
N GLN A 150 -26.90 -1.05 3.99
CA GLN A 150 -28.16 -1.45 3.36
C GLN A 150 -28.89 -0.26 2.74
N ARG A 151 -28.94 0.88 3.45
CA ARG A 151 -29.53 2.11 2.96
C ARG A 151 -28.80 2.66 1.74
N PHE A 152 -27.46 2.73 1.77
CA PHE A 152 -26.63 3.16 0.65
C PHE A 152 -26.88 2.32 -0.61
N HIS A 153 -26.96 0.99 -0.47
CA HIS A 153 -27.27 0.11 -1.59
C HIS A 153 -28.72 0.26 -2.08
N ALA A 154 -29.70 0.37 -1.18
CA ALA A 154 -31.09 0.59 -1.52
C ALA A 154 -31.30 1.93 -2.26
N GLU A 155 -30.48 2.92 -1.96
CA GLU A 155 -30.49 4.24 -2.59
C GLU A 155 -29.61 4.31 -3.86
N GLY A 156 -29.23 3.16 -4.46
CA GLY A 156 -28.49 3.11 -5.72
C GLY A 156 -26.99 3.43 -5.59
N GLY A 157 -26.43 3.29 -4.40
CA GLY A 157 -25.00 3.48 -4.11
C GLY A 157 -24.50 4.86 -4.47
N LEU A 158 -23.33 4.91 -5.13
CA LEU A 158 -22.71 6.17 -5.55
C LEU A 158 -23.55 6.96 -6.54
N ALA A 159 -24.24 6.28 -7.45
CA ALA A 159 -25.06 6.92 -8.47
C ALA A 159 -26.26 7.64 -7.85
N GLY A 160 -26.99 6.99 -6.95
CA GLY A 160 -28.12 7.64 -6.28
C GLY A 160 -27.71 8.64 -5.20
N ARG A 161 -26.52 8.50 -4.60
CA ARG A 161 -25.95 9.58 -3.75
C ARG A 161 -25.63 10.83 -4.57
N ARG A 162 -25.03 10.70 -5.76
CA ARG A 162 -24.80 11.83 -6.68
C ARG A 162 -26.10 12.51 -7.09
N LYS A 163 -27.10 11.73 -7.47
CA LYS A 163 -28.42 12.24 -7.85
C LYS A 163 -29.06 13.07 -6.73
N ARG A 164 -28.98 12.62 -5.48
CA ARG A 164 -29.51 13.38 -4.32
C ARG A 164 -28.77 14.69 -4.06
N ILE A 165 -27.46 14.71 -4.25
CA ILE A 165 -26.67 15.95 -4.16
C ILE A 165 -27.08 16.92 -5.27
N GLU A 166 -27.28 16.44 -6.49
CA GLU A 166 -27.79 17.23 -7.63
C GLU A 166 -29.21 17.76 -7.36
N GLU A 167 -30.04 17.00 -6.66
CA GLU A 167 -31.40 17.37 -6.22
C GLU A 167 -31.40 18.26 -4.95
N GLY A 168 -30.23 18.63 -4.41
CA GLY A 168 -30.10 19.57 -3.30
C GLY A 168 -30.26 18.95 -1.90
N PHE A 169 -30.20 17.63 -1.78
CA PHE A 169 -30.25 16.92 -0.50
C PHE A 169 -28.82 16.76 0.08
N PHE A 170 -28.59 17.32 1.26
CA PHE A 170 -27.33 17.23 1.98
C PHE A 170 -27.57 16.54 3.33
N GLU A 171 -26.95 15.39 3.57
CA GLU A 171 -26.91 14.77 4.89
C GLU A 171 -25.82 15.46 5.72
N TRP A 172 -26.20 15.95 6.90
CA TRP A 172 -25.32 16.59 7.89
C TRP A 172 -24.81 15.58 8.89
#